data_AF-A0A969W4F5-F1
#
_entry.id   AF-A0A969W4F5-F1
#
_cell.length_a   1.000
_cell.length_b   1.000
_cell.length_c   1.000
_cell.angle_alpha   90.00
_cell.angle_beta   90.00
_cell.angle_gamma   90.00
#
_symmetry.space_group_name_H-M   'P 1'
#
loop_
_entity.id
_entity.type
_entity.pdbx_description
1 polymer ?
#
loop_
_entity_poly.entity_id
_entity_poly.type
_entity_poly.pdbx_seq_one_letter_code
_entity_poly.pdbx_strand_id
1 'polypeptide(L)' 'MTTASQTAFPKKLARFTLSVPMQATLYVSLCSLVVWTIFFSTYPAVHNQMHSLRHHTLTVACH' A
#
# COMPACT_ATOMS: atom_id res chain seq x y z
N MET A 1 -9.04 -29.20 -50.53
CA MET A 1 -8.53 -27.92 -49.98
C MET A 1 -9.44 -27.58 -48.80
N THR A 2 -9.00 -27.86 -47.58
CA THR A 2 -9.80 -27.72 -46.34
C THR A 2 -9.37 -26.45 -45.60
N THR A 3 -10.21 -25.44 -45.62
CA THR A 3 -9.98 -24.15 -44.95
C THR A 3 -10.35 -24.30 -43.47
N ALA A 4 -9.35 -24.30 -42.58
CA ALA A 4 -9.58 -24.25 -41.15
C ALA A 4 -10.04 -22.83 -40.76
N SER A 5 -11.30 -22.71 -40.32
CA SER A 5 -11.83 -21.47 -39.77
C SER A 5 -11.20 -21.25 -38.38
N GLN A 6 -10.30 -20.27 -38.28
CA GLN A 6 -9.74 -19.86 -37.00
C GLN A 6 -10.81 -19.10 -36.22
N THR A 7 -11.49 -19.78 -35.30
CA THR A 7 -12.37 -19.14 -34.33
C THR A 7 -11.53 -18.25 -33.41
N ALA A 8 -11.54 -16.95 -33.68
CA ALA A 8 -10.93 -15.95 -32.82
C ALA A 8 -11.74 -15.84 -31.52
N PHE A 9 -11.32 -16.56 -30.49
CA PHE A 9 -11.86 -16.36 -29.16
C PHE A 9 -11.48 -14.96 -28.66
N PRO A 10 -12.46 -14.10 -28.28
CA PRO A 10 -12.12 -12.84 -27.66
C PRO A 10 -11.45 -13.11 -26.31
N LYS A 11 -10.15 -12.81 -26.21
CA LYS A 11 -9.43 -12.76 -24.93
C LYS A 11 -9.95 -11.57 -24.13
N LYS A 12 -11.10 -11.74 -23.48
CA LYS A 12 -11.57 -10.81 -22.46
C LYS A 12 -10.63 -10.96 -21.26
N LEU A 13 -9.52 -10.24 -21.29
CA LEU A 13 -8.70 -9.99 -20.11
C LEU A 13 -9.65 -9.36 -19.08
N ALA A 14 -10.08 -10.17 -18.10
CA ALA A 14 -10.77 -9.65 -16.94
C ALA A 14 -9.78 -8.70 -16.25
N ARG A 15 -9.93 -7.41 -16.52
CA ARG A 15 -9.17 -6.36 -15.85
C ARG A 15 -9.64 -6.40 -14.39
N PHE A 16 -8.93 -7.17 -13.57
CA PHE A 16 -9.17 -7.33 -12.14
C PHE A 16 -8.76 -6.04 -11.43
N THR A 17 -9.47 -4.95 -11.72
CA THR A 17 -9.28 -3.67 -11.08
C THR A 17 -10.23 -3.64 -9.90
N LEU A 18 -9.68 -3.39 -8.70
CA LEU A 18 -10.50 -3.12 -7.54
C LEU A 18 -11.45 -1.95 -7.84
N SER A 19 -12.63 -1.98 -7.24
CA SER A 19 -13.50 -0.81 -7.27
C SER A 19 -12.76 0.39 -6.67
N VAL A 20 -13.04 1.58 -7.19
CA VAL A 20 -12.47 2.85 -6.68
C VAL A 20 -12.56 2.97 -5.14
N PRO A 21 -13.70 2.67 -4.48
CA PRO A 21 -13.74 2.73 -3.02
C PRO A 21 -12.79 1.73 -2.34
N MET A 22 -12.63 0.52 -2.89
CA MET A 22 -11.72 -0.48 -2.32
C MET A 22 -10.25 -0.07 -2.49
N GLN A 23 -9.90 0.56 -3.63
CA GLN A 23 -8.58 1.15 -3.84
C GLN A 23 -8.32 2.29 -2.83
N ALA A 24 -9.30 3.18 -2.64
CA ALA A 24 -9.20 4.28 -1.69
C ALA A 24 -9.01 3.78 -0.25
N THR A 25 -9.80 2.79 0.18
CA THR A 25 -9.68 2.19 1.52
C THR A 25 -8.31 1.57 1.73
N LEU A 26 -7.80 0.80 0.75
CA LEU A 26 -6.46 0.21 0.84
C LEU A 26 -5.37 1.29 0.90
N TYR A 27 -5.52 2.37 0.14
CA TYR A 27 -4.56 3.45 0.15
C TYR A 27 -4.54 4.17 1.51
N VAL A 28 -5.71 4.52 2.03
CA VAL A 28 -5.85 5.18 3.34
C VAL A 28 -5.34 4.29 4.47
N SER A 29 -5.65 2.98 4.44
CA SER A 29 -5.18 2.05 5.46
C SER A 29 -3.66 1.91 5.42
N LEU A 30 -3.07 1.83 4.22
CA LEU A 30 -1.62 1.75 4.05
C LEU A 30 -0.93 3.04 4.51
N CYS A 31 -1.47 4.22 4.17
CA CYS A 31 -0.97 5.49 4.68
C CYS A 31 -1.03 5.56 6.21
N SER A 32 -2.16 5.13 6.80
CA SER A 32 -2.33 5.12 8.25
C SER A 32 -1.33 4.20 8.93
N LEU A 33 -1.07 3.02 8.37
CA LEU A 33 -0.11 2.06 8.89
C LEU A 33 1.32 2.60 8.81
N VAL A 34 1.70 3.23 7.70
CA VAL A 34 3.02 3.88 7.55
C VAL A 34 3.21 4.98 8.58
N VAL A 35 2.24 5.89 8.73
CA VAL A 35 2.27 6.96 9.72
C VAL A 35 2.39 6.37 11.12
N TRP A 36 1.60 5.35 11.45
CA TRP A 36 1.66 4.68 12.73
C TRP A 36 3.04 4.05 12.98
N THR A 37 3.63 3.37 12.00
CA THR A 37 4.97 2.77 12.14
C THR A 37 6.04 3.84 12.37
N ILE A 38 5.99 4.95 11.62
CA ILE A 38 6.93 6.06 11.76
C ILE A 38 6.88 6.65 13.16
N PHE A 39 5.70 6.79 13.77
CA PHE A 39 5.56 7.43 15.09
C PHE A 39 5.65 6.44 16.27
N PHE A 40 5.05 5.25 16.17
CA PHE A 40 4.81 4.38 17.33
C PHE A 40 5.60 3.07 17.33
N SER A 41 6.34 2.73 16.26
CA SER A 41 7.15 1.51 16.27
C SER A 41 8.33 1.63 17.24
N THR A 42 8.51 0.62 18.09
CA THR A 42 9.58 0.52 19.10
C THR A 42 10.87 0.00 18.48
N TYR A 43 11.50 0.83 17.65
CA TYR A 43 12.88 0.61 17.18
C TYR A 43 13.87 1.40 18.04
N PRO A 44 15.00 0.79 18.47
CA PRO A 44 16.02 1.50 19.23
C PRO A 44 16.54 2.72 18.47
N ALA A 45 16.75 3.83 19.18
CA ALA A 45 17.05 5.14 18.60
C ALA A 45 18.27 5.14 17.67
N VAL A 46 19.29 4.31 17.96
CA VAL A 46 20.51 4.16 17.14
C VAL A 46 20.25 3.64 15.72
N HIS A 47 19.12 2.96 15.49
CA HIS A 47 18.70 2.47 14.18
C HIS A 47 17.48 3.22 13.62
N ASN A 48 16.98 4.23 14.34
CA ASN A 48 15.73 4.90 14.02
C ASN A 48 15.97 6.37 13.63
N GLN A 49 16.18 6.61 12.34
CA GLN A 49 16.32 7.96 11.78
C GLN A 49 15.09 8.86 12.07
N MET A 50 13.93 8.26 12.35
CA MET A 50 12.69 8.99 12.65
C MET A 50 12.56 9.37 14.13
N HIS A 51 13.51 8.99 14.99
CA HIS A 51 13.48 9.34 16.42
C HIS A 51 13.51 10.86 16.66
N SER A 52 14.32 11.61 15.91
CA SER A 52 14.32 13.09 15.97
C SER A 52 12.97 13.67 15.57
N LEU A 53 12.33 13.15 14.51
CA LEU A 53 11.01 13.57 14.07
C LEU A 53 9.96 13.39 15.17
N ARG A 54 10.00 12.28 15.91
CA ARG A 54 9.06 12.01 17.02
C ARG A 54 9.20 13.04 18.14
N HIS A 55 10.42 13.44 18.50
CA HIS A 55 10.66 14.50 19.49
C HIS A 55 10.05 15.85 19.08
N HIS A 56 10.01 16.16 17.78
CA HIS A 56 9.36 17.38 17.29
C HIS A 56 7.83 17.34 17.33
N THR A 57 7.21 16.17 17.47
CA THR A 57 5.74 16.05 17.50
C THR A 57 5.11 16.28 18.86
N LEU A 58 5.90 16.43 19.94
CA LEU A 58 5.48 16.69 21.34
C LEU A 58 4.45 15.70 21.93
N THR A 59 3.96 14.74 21.16
CA THR A 59 2.84 13.84 21.48
C THR A 59 3.26 12.38 21.56
N VAL A 60 4.42 12.03 20.99
CA VAL A 60 4.93 10.67 20.92
C VAL A 60 6.02 10.48 21.98
N ALA A 61 5.68 9.81 23.08
CA ALA A 61 6.64 9.46 24.12
C ALA A 61 7.72 8.50 23.57
N CYS A 62 9.00 8.85 23.72
CA CYS A 62 10.12 8.09 23.14
C CYS A 62 11.18 7.63 24.14
N HIS A 63 11.02 7.93 25.43
CA HIS A 63 11.79 7.50 26.60
C HIS A 63 11.34 8.34 27.80
#